data_AF-A0A2D5TGF3-F1
#
_entry.id   AF-A0A2D5TGF3-F1
#
_cell.length_a   1.000
_cell.length_b   1.000
_cell.length_c   1.000
_cell.angle_alpha   90.00
_cell.angle_beta   90.00
_cell.angle_gamma   90.00
#
_symmetry.space_group_name_H-M   'P 1'
#
loop_
_entity.id
_entity.type
_entity.pdbx_description
1 polymer ?
#
loop_
_entity_poly.entity_id
_entity_poly.type
_entity_poly.pdbx_seq_one_letter_code
_entity_poly.pdbx_strand_id
1 'polypeptide(L)'
;MMINKSNYDERTPYQLPFPREAQKEIVIPDAIPDDERLWVPQTKNVWFRPLCLNRSQGYWMNILRVRKSGVLSRHRHPQPVHGFVLKGRWHYLEHDWT
;
A
#
# COMPACT_ATOMS: atom_id res chain seq x y z
N MET A 1 -15.35 -1.70 -35.12
CA MET A 1 -15.32 -0.24 -35.34
C MET A 1 -13.86 0.17 -35.36
N MET A 2 -13.31 0.57 -36.51
CA MET A 2 -11.90 0.99 -36.62
C MET A 2 -11.77 2.44 -36.14
N ILE A 3 -10.96 2.68 -35.11
CA ILE A 3 -10.72 4.02 -34.58
C ILE A 3 -9.72 4.73 -35.50
N ASN A 4 -10.15 5.83 -36.10
CA ASN A 4 -9.30 6.69 -36.92
C ASN A 4 -8.29 7.40 -36.01
N LYS A 5 -7.00 7.07 -36.13
CA LYS A 5 -5.92 7.50 -35.22
C LYS A 5 -5.61 9.00 -35.22
N SER A 6 -6.18 9.79 -36.13
CA SER A 6 -5.77 11.18 -36.38
C SER A 6 -6.18 12.20 -35.31
N ASN A 7 -7.01 11.83 -34.32
CA ASN A 7 -7.45 12.69 -33.20
C ASN A 7 -7.14 12.08 -31.82
N TYR A 8 -6.16 11.17 -31.75
CA TYR A 8 -5.78 10.55 -30.48
C TYR A 8 -4.82 11.46 -29.70
N ASP A 9 -5.33 12.14 -28.66
CA ASP A 9 -4.49 12.75 -27.62
C ASP A 9 -4.21 11.71 -26.53
N GLU A 10 -2.94 11.35 -26.36
CA GLU A 10 -2.45 10.39 -25.37
C GLU A 10 -2.82 10.76 -23.92
N ARG A 11 -3.11 12.05 -23.67
CA ARG A 11 -3.50 12.55 -22.34
C ARG A 11 -5.02 12.54 -22.12
N THR A 12 -5.81 12.20 -23.14
CA THR A 12 -7.25 12.04 -22.98
C THR A 12 -7.54 10.85 -22.05
N PRO A 13 -8.19 11.06 -20.89
CA PRO A 13 -8.50 9.96 -19.99
C PRO A 13 -9.53 9.01 -20.62
N TYR A 14 -9.69 7.81 -20.06
CA TYR A 14 -10.71 6.86 -20.52
C TYR A 14 -12.11 7.49 -20.49
N GLN A 15 -12.81 7.48 -21.63
CA GLN A 15 -14.09 8.19 -21.81
C GLN A 15 -15.34 7.30 -21.75
N LEU A 16 -15.18 5.98 -21.68
CA LEU A 16 -16.32 5.06 -21.66
C LEU A 16 -16.76 4.78 -20.22
N PRO A 17 -17.99 4.26 -20.02
CA PRO A 17 -18.46 3.90 -18.68
C PRO A 17 -17.52 2.89 -18.00
N PHE A 18 -17.33 3.06 -16.70
CA PHE A 18 -16.65 2.08 -15.87
C PHE A 18 -17.42 0.74 -15.93
N PRO A 19 -16.75 -0.42 -16.05
CA PRO A 19 -17.44 -1.71 -16.09
C PRO A 19 -18.33 -1.88 -14.85
N ARG A 20 -19.57 -2.36 -15.03
CA ARG A 20 -20.57 -2.41 -13.93
C ARG A 20 -20.15 -3.35 -12.80
N GLU A 21 -19.34 -4.34 -13.14
CA GLU A 21 -18.86 -5.43 -12.29
C GLU A 21 -17.50 -5.12 -11.67
N ALA A 22 -16.82 -4.07 -12.16
CA ALA A 22 -15.54 -3.67 -11.62
C ALA A 22 -15.72 -3.07 -10.22
N GLN A 23 -14.80 -3.43 -9.31
CA GLN A 23 -14.75 -2.81 -7.99
C GLN A 23 -14.29 -1.35 -8.14
N LYS A 24 -14.72 -0.50 -7.20
CA LYS A 24 -14.18 0.87 -7.11
C LYS A 24 -12.67 0.80 -6.95
N GLU A 25 -11.97 1.66 -7.68
CA GLU A 25 -10.54 1.82 -7.51
C GLU A 25 -10.21 2.25 -6.08
N ILE A 26 -9.13 1.71 -5.53
CA ILE A 26 -8.59 2.12 -4.23
C ILE A 26 -7.42 3.03 -4.52
N VAL A 27 -7.70 4.32 -4.66
CA VAL A 27 -6.67 5.36 -4.78
C VAL A 27 -6.67 6.16 -3.48
N ILE A 28 -5.61 5.99 -2.70
CA ILE A 28 -5.40 6.74 -1.46
C ILE A 28 -4.36 7.83 -1.74
N PRO A 29 -4.77 9.10 -1.92
CA PRO A 29 -3.82 10.19 -2.02
C PRO A 29 -3.04 10.33 -0.71
N ASP A 30 -1.80 10.81 -0.82
CA ASP A 30 -0.91 11.10 0.31
C ASP A 30 -0.82 9.93 1.28
N ALA A 31 -0.26 8.81 0.81
CA ALA A 31 -0.21 7.56 1.57
C ALA A 31 0.47 7.72 2.95
N ILE A 32 1.40 8.66 3.09
CA ILE A 32 1.88 9.16 4.38
C ILE A 32 1.02 10.37 4.77
N PRO A 33 0.13 10.27 5.77
CA PRO A 33 -0.77 11.36 6.11
C PRO A 33 -0.11 12.38 7.04
N ASP A 34 -0.52 13.64 6.92
CA ASP A 34 -0.22 14.68 7.91
C ASP A 34 -1.10 14.55 9.16
N ASP A 35 -2.31 14.00 9.02
CA ASP A 35 -3.22 13.74 10.15
C ASP A 35 -2.73 12.55 10.99
N GLU A 36 -2.19 12.87 12.17
CA GLU A 36 -1.64 11.88 13.10
C GLU A 36 -2.68 10.86 13.60
N ARG A 37 -3.99 11.17 13.53
CA ARG A 37 -5.06 10.27 13.97
C ARG A 37 -5.22 9.04 13.08
N LEU A 38 -4.69 9.09 11.85
CA LEU A 38 -4.74 7.97 10.92
C LEU A 38 -3.69 6.88 11.21
N TRP A 39 -2.77 7.14 12.15
CA TRP A 39 -1.78 6.17 12.60
C TRP A 39 -2.32 5.34 13.76
N VAL A 40 -2.53 4.05 13.52
CA VAL A 40 -2.96 3.09 14.54
C VAL A 40 -1.74 2.63 15.35
N PRO A 41 -1.72 2.81 16.68
CA PRO A 41 -0.64 2.30 17.53
C PRO A 41 -0.68 0.78 17.60
N GLN A 42 0.47 0.13 17.39
CA GLN A 42 0.61 -1.33 17.49
C GLN A 42 1.39 -1.73 18.75
N THR A 43 2.54 -1.09 18.97
CA THR A 43 3.35 -1.24 20.19
C THR A 43 4.15 0.04 20.42
N LYS A 44 4.94 0.10 21.50
CA LYS A 44 5.81 1.25 21.78
C LYS A 44 6.64 1.57 20.54
N ASN A 45 6.54 2.83 20.07
CA ASN A 45 7.26 3.36 18.91
C ASN A 45 6.87 2.77 17.53
N VAL A 46 5.85 1.92 17.43
CA VAL A 46 5.41 1.29 16.17
C VAL A 46 3.94 1.60 15.91
N TRP A 47 3.68 2.17 14.74
CA TRP A 47 2.34 2.48 14.24
C TRP A 47 2.17 1.95 12.84
N PHE A 48 0.92 1.76 12.42
CA PHE A 48 0.62 1.52 11.02
C PHE A 48 -0.57 2.36 10.53
N ARG A 49 -0.59 2.65 9.23
CA ARG A 49 -1.76 3.18 8.53
C ARG A 49 -2.31 2.09 7.62
N PRO A 50 -3.52 1.58 7.82
CA PRO A 50 -4.16 0.66 6.87
C PRO A 50 -4.49 1.40 5.57
N LEU A 51 -4.22 0.77 4.42
CA LEU A 51 -4.53 1.31 3.10
C LEU A 51 -5.56 0.45 2.35
N CYS A 52 -5.49 -0.87 2.50
CA CYS A 52 -6.38 -1.82 1.84
C CYS A 52 -6.62 -3.03 2.74
N LEU A 53 -7.85 -3.55 2.73
CA LEU A 53 -8.23 -4.82 3.34
C LEU A 53 -9.11 -5.61 2.38
N ASN A 54 -8.63 -6.77 1.94
CA ASN A 54 -9.38 -7.76 1.20
C ASN A 54 -9.53 -9.02 2.04
N ARG A 55 -10.67 -9.13 2.71
CA ARG A 55 -10.97 -10.25 3.63
C ARG A 55 -11.07 -11.60 2.91
N SER A 56 -11.62 -11.61 1.70
CA SER A 56 -11.87 -12.85 0.95
C SER A 56 -10.57 -13.51 0.45
N GLN A 57 -9.54 -12.71 0.20
CA GLN A 57 -8.23 -13.21 -0.26
C GLN A 57 -7.16 -13.17 0.84
N GLY A 58 -7.51 -12.79 2.07
CA GLY A 58 -6.55 -12.66 3.17
C GLY A 58 -5.42 -11.66 2.88
N TYR A 59 -5.72 -10.59 2.12
CA TYR A 59 -4.73 -9.61 1.69
C TYR A 59 -4.98 -8.26 2.36
N TRP A 60 -3.91 -7.57 2.72
CA TRP A 60 -3.98 -6.21 3.21
C TRP A 60 -2.72 -5.44 2.82
N MET A 61 -2.83 -4.11 2.84
CA MET A 61 -1.70 -3.20 2.68
C MET A 61 -1.73 -2.18 3.80
N ASN A 62 -0.56 -1.88 4.36
CA ASN A 62 -0.40 -0.82 5.33
C ASN A 62 0.96 -0.15 5.17
N ILE A 63 1.07 1.10 5.63
CA ILE A 63 2.38 1.71 5.90
C ILE A 63 2.74 1.39 7.33
N LEU A 64 3.94 0.88 7.55
CA LEU A 64 4.52 0.71 8.88
C LEU A 64 5.40 1.93 9.20
N ARG A 65 5.20 2.54 10.36
CA ARG A 65 5.98 3.68 10.85
C ARG A 65 6.60 3.34 12.19
N VAL A 66 7.92 3.34 12.23
CA VAL A 66 8.70 3.17 13.46
C VAL A 66 9.39 4.49 13.77
N ARG A 67 9.17 5.07 14.97
CA ARG A 67 9.86 6.30 15.40
C ARG A 67 11.00 5.94 16.35
N LYS A 68 12.21 6.44 16.10
CA LYS A 68 13.47 6.07 16.80
C LYS A 68 13.90 4.63 16.49
N SER A 69 13.38 3.65 17.23
CA SER A 69 13.69 2.23 17.06
C SER A 69 12.53 1.38 17.57
N GLY A 70 12.41 0.17 17.02
CA GLY A 70 11.38 -0.80 17.38
C GLY A 70 11.76 -2.18 16.85
N VAL A 71 11.26 -3.20 17.52
CA VAL A 71 11.35 -4.60 17.10
C VAL A 71 9.93 -5.13 17.00
N LEU A 72 9.63 -5.81 15.91
CA LEU A 72 8.39 -6.57 15.77
C LEU A 72 8.66 -7.99 16.26
N SER A 73 7.73 -8.55 17.02
CA SER A 73 7.83 -9.92 17.52
C SER A 73 8.01 -10.91 16.36
N ARG A 74 8.80 -11.96 16.59
CA ARG A 74 9.04 -13.03 15.62
C ARG A 74 7.71 -13.68 15.18
N HIS A 75 7.52 -13.81 13.87
CA HIS A 75 6.34 -14.45 13.28
C HIS A 75 6.68 -15.04 11.90
N ARG A 76 5.74 -15.78 11.31
CA ARG A 76 5.83 -16.30 9.94
C ARG A 76 4.54 -16.00 9.19
N HIS A 77 4.66 -15.79 7.89
CA HIS A 77 3.52 -15.64 7.00
C HIS A 77 3.35 -16.91 6.16
N PRO A 78 2.10 -17.43 6.02
CA PRO A 78 1.83 -18.54 5.11
C PRO A 78 1.85 -18.10 3.64
N GLN A 79 1.91 -16.79 3.36
CA GLN A 79 1.90 -16.19 2.03
C GLN A 79 3.05 -15.18 1.88
N PRO A 80 3.48 -14.84 0.65
CA PRO A 80 4.55 -13.87 0.42
C PRO A 80 4.24 -12.48 1.00
N VAL A 81 5.28 -11.80 1.46
CA VAL A 81 5.23 -10.40 1.91
C VAL A 81 6.05 -9.55 0.96
N HIS A 82 5.47 -8.44 0.51
CA HIS A 82 6.18 -7.43 -0.27
C HIS A 82 6.39 -6.20 0.61
N GLY A 83 7.63 -5.74 0.69
CA GLY A 83 8.01 -4.56 1.45
C GLY A 83 8.77 -3.58 0.57
N PHE A 84 8.46 -2.29 0.70
CA PHE A 84 9.20 -1.22 0.06
C PHE A 84 9.53 -0.12 1.08
N VAL A 85 10.78 0.30 1.12
CA VAL A 85 11.25 1.29 2.10
C VAL A 85 11.01 2.69 1.56
N LEU A 86 10.02 3.39 2.13
CA LEU A 86 9.75 4.79 1.79
C LEU A 86 10.77 5.76 2.43
N LYS A 87 11.21 5.47 3.66
CA LYS A 87 12.17 6.27 4.42
C LYS A 87 12.81 5.45 5.54
N GLY A 88 14.11 5.65 5.77
CA GLY A 88 14.85 5.00 6.85
C GLY A 88 15.41 3.64 6.46
N ARG A 89 15.57 2.74 7.43
CA ARG A 89 16.09 1.38 7.25
C ARG A 89 15.48 0.43 8.27
N TRP A 90 15.43 -0.84 7.94
CA TRP A 90 15.02 -1.95 8.79
C TRP A 90 15.70 -3.22 8.30
N HIS A 91 15.68 -4.29 9.10
CA HIS A 91 16.17 -5.60 8.67
C HIS A 91 15.43 -6.70 9.42
N TYR A 92 15.42 -7.90 8.84
CA TYR A 92 15.13 -9.13 9.57
C TYR A 92 16.43 -9.62 10.20
N LEU A 93 16.37 -10.09 11.44
CA LEU A 93 17.56 -10.64 12.13
C LEU A 93 18.02 -11.96 11.52
N GLU A 94 17.13 -12.61 10.77
CA GLU A 94 17.36 -13.88 10.09
C GLU A 94 18.09 -13.74 8.75
N HIS A 95 18.43 -12.53 8.33
CA HIS A 95 19.06 -12.27 7.03
C HIS A 95 20.20 -11.24 7.14
N ASP A 96 21.18 -11.35 6.22
CA ASP A 96 22.41 -10.56 6.26
C ASP A 96 22.37 -9.29 5.37
N TRP A 97 21.23 -8.97 4.75
CA TRP A 97 21.11 -7.78 3.91
C TRP A 97 21.00 -6.50 4.75
N THR A 98 21.57 -5.39 4.26
CA THR A 98 21.57 -4.05 4.91
C THR A 98 21.09 -2.96 3.98
#